data_AF-A0A9P6CKP1-F1
#
_entry.id   AF-A0A9P6CKP1-F1
#
_cell.length_a   1.000
_cell.length_b   1.000
_cell.length_c   1.000
_cell.angle_alpha   90.00
_cell.angle_beta   90.00
_cell.angle_gamma   90.00
#
_symmetry.space_group_name_H-M   'P 1'
#
loop_
_entity.id
_entity.type
_entity.pdbx_description
1 polymer ?
#
loop_
_entity_poly.entity_id
_entity_poly.type
_entity_poly.pdbx_seq_one_letter_code
_entity_poly.pdbx_strand_id
1 'polypeptide(L)'
;MFIPQFLLTALPLISSYYPKVPEHHSPRTIVSLRIEGQHQTLFEGYVYTWPHDVDPEHGGKHRCDGTNADRNPKPGPTVTGTLDNAASRNGFT
;
A
#
# COMPACT_ATOMS: atom_id res chain seq x y z
N MET A 1 54.25 -23.33 -36.67
CA MET A 1 53.43 -24.12 -35.71
C MET A 1 53.52 -23.43 -34.37
N PHE A 2 52.40 -23.36 -33.63
CA PHE A 2 52.16 -22.75 -32.31
C PHE A 2 51.39 -21.41 -32.30
N ILE A 3 50.10 -21.56 -32.03
CA ILE A 3 49.11 -20.58 -31.58
C ILE A 3 49.42 -20.27 -30.09
N PRO A 4 49.22 -19.03 -29.60
CA PRO A 4 48.86 -18.84 -28.21
C PRO A 4 47.42 -18.34 -28.10
N GLN A 5 46.61 -19.26 -27.58
CA GLN A 5 45.39 -19.13 -26.80
C GLN A 5 44.98 -17.68 -26.42
N PHE A 6 43.87 -17.21 -26.98
CA PHE A 6 43.10 -16.11 -26.40
C PHE A 6 42.48 -16.60 -25.08
N LEU A 7 42.95 -16.07 -23.95
CA LEU A 7 42.34 -16.26 -22.65
C LEU A 7 41.09 -15.38 -22.54
N LEU A 8 39.93 -15.93 -22.90
CA LEU A 8 38.63 -15.38 -22.52
C LEU A 8 38.47 -15.56 -21.00
N THR A 9 38.71 -14.50 -20.23
CA THR A 9 38.32 -14.48 -18.81
C THR A 9 36.81 -14.27 -18.73
N ALA A 10 36.07 -15.34 -18.46
CA ALA A 10 34.65 -15.25 -18.11
C ALA A 10 34.52 -14.48 -16.79
N LEU A 11 33.94 -13.27 -16.84
CA LEU A 11 33.53 -12.55 -15.65
C LEU A 11 32.36 -13.32 -15.01
N PRO A 12 32.41 -13.64 -13.71
CA PRO A 12 31.25 -14.22 -13.05
C PRO A 12 30.13 -13.19 -13.06
N LEU A 13 28.97 -13.56 -13.62
CA LEU A 13 27.71 -12.87 -13.38
C LEU A 13 27.45 -12.97 -11.88
N ILE A 14 27.78 -11.91 -11.14
CA ILE A 14 27.35 -11.77 -9.75
C ILE A 14 25.84 -11.58 -9.81
N SER A 15 25.12 -12.68 -9.67
CA SER A 15 23.68 -12.70 -9.43
C SER A 15 23.44 -11.88 -8.17
N SER A 16 22.89 -10.67 -8.33
CA SER A 16 22.53 -9.82 -7.20
C SER A 16 21.47 -10.55 -6.40
N TYR A 17 21.87 -11.15 -5.28
CA TYR A 17 20.95 -11.65 -4.28
C TYR A 17 20.22 -10.45 -3.67
N TYR A 18 19.10 -10.08 -4.28
CA TYR A 18 18.17 -9.16 -3.66
C TYR A 18 17.38 -9.96 -2.62
N PRO A 19 17.54 -9.69 -1.32
CA PRO A 19 16.70 -10.33 -0.32
C PRO A 19 15.25 -9.98 -0.65
N LYS A 20 14.40 -10.99 -0.79
CA LYS A 20 12.95 -10.82 -0.87
C LYS A 20 12.53 -10.15 0.43
N VAL A 21 12.26 -8.85 0.40
CA VAL A 21 11.67 -8.13 1.53
C VAL A 21 10.43 -8.91 1.93
N PRO A 22 10.24 -9.25 3.22
CA PRO A 22 9.04 -9.94 3.66
C PRO A 22 7.85 -9.12 3.18
N GLU A 23 7.02 -9.74 2.35
CA GLU A 23 5.78 -9.14 1.89
C GLU A 23 4.86 -9.07 3.11
N HIS A 24 4.94 -7.98 3.87
CA HIS A 24 4.04 -7.76 5.00
C HIS A 24 2.68 -7.48 4.39
N HIS A 25 1.86 -8.52 4.24
CA HIS A 25 0.48 -8.37 3.82
C HIS A 25 -0.19 -7.36 4.75
N SER A 26 -0.41 -6.17 4.22
CA SER A 26 -1.20 -5.12 4.84
C SER A 26 -2.52 -5.73 5.29
N PRO A 27 -2.78 -5.81 6.61
CA PRO A 27 -3.94 -6.50 7.12
C PRO A 27 -5.19 -5.79 6.61
N ARG A 28 -6.02 -6.55 5.89
CA ARG A 28 -7.37 -6.12 5.51
C ARG A 28 -8.29 -6.44 6.67
N THR A 29 -9.27 -5.58 6.93
CA THR A 29 -10.23 -5.81 8.00
C THR A 29 -11.61 -5.33 7.61
N ILE A 30 -12.61 -5.77 8.38
CA ILE A 30 -13.97 -5.24 8.32
C ILE A 30 -14.16 -4.33 9.53
N VAL A 31 -14.62 -3.11 9.28
CA VAL A 31 -14.98 -2.16 10.35
C VAL A 31 -16.44 -1.74 10.19
N SER A 32 -17.09 -1.43 11.30
CA SER A 32 -18.36 -0.70 11.28
C SER A 32 -18.05 0.79 11.07
N LEU A 33 -18.64 1.39 10.05
CA LEU A 33 -18.51 2.81 9.74
C LEU A 33 -19.89 3.46 9.77
N ARG A 34 -19.98 4.59 10.48
CA ARG A 34 -21.13 5.50 10.47
C ARG A 34 -20.65 6.90 10.10
N ILE A 35 -21.30 7.51 9.10
CA ILE A 35 -21.03 8.86 8.62
C ILE A 35 -22.26 9.71 8.92
N GLU A 36 -22.06 10.76 9.72
CA GLU A 36 -23.11 11.69 10.10
C GLU A 36 -23.03 12.98 9.26
N GLY A 37 -24.16 13.36 8.69
CA GLY A 37 -24.37 14.71 8.17
C GLY A 37 -24.97 15.61 9.25
N GLN A 38 -25.24 16.86 8.89
CA GLN A 38 -25.79 17.85 9.83
C GLN A 38 -27.16 17.46 10.42
N HIS A 39 -27.98 16.73 9.64
CA HIS A 39 -29.37 16.43 10.01
C HIS A 39 -29.72 14.94 10.02
N GLN A 40 -28.88 14.08 9.42
CA GLN A 40 -29.15 12.66 9.28
C GLN A 40 -27.86 11.86 9.08
N THR A 41 -27.92 10.57 9.34
CA THR A 41 -26.89 9.60 8.96
C THR A 41 -26.83 9.50 7.44
N LEU A 42 -25.65 9.72 6.87
CA LEU A 42 -25.39 9.62 5.43
C LEU A 42 -25.03 8.19 5.01
N PHE A 43 -24.37 7.47 5.91
CA PHE A 43 -23.98 6.07 5.70
C PHE A 43 -23.87 5.36 7.04
N GLU A 44 -24.34 4.12 7.12
CA GLU A 44 -24.07 3.22 8.23
C GLU A 44 -23.95 1.80 7.69
N GLY A 45 -22.82 1.14 7.96
CA GLY A 45 -22.59 -0.21 7.47
C GLY A 45 -21.19 -0.73 7.68
N TYR A 46 -20.98 -1.97 7.27
CA TYR A 46 -19.66 -2.60 7.31
C TYR A 46 -18.84 -2.25 6.08
N VAL A 47 -17.58 -1.86 6.30
CA VAL A 47 -16.62 -1.50 5.25
C VAL A 47 -15.43 -2.43 5.32
N TYR A 48 -15.10 -3.04 4.17
CA TYR A 48 -13.86 -3.77 3.99
C TYR A 48 -12.74 -2.80 3.61
N THR A 49 -11.73 -2.66 4.47
CA THR A 49 -10.69 -1.64 4.33
C THR A 49 -9.29 -2.23 4.45
N TRP A 50 -8.32 -1.56 3.80
CA TRP A 50 -6.91 -1.94 3.77
C TRP A 50 -6.01 -0.71 3.56
N PRO A 51 -4.71 -0.78 3.87
CA PRO A 51 -3.69 0.19 3.44
C PRO A 51 -3.67 0.47 1.93
N HIS A 52 -3.87 1.72 1.51
CA HIS A 52 -3.75 2.15 0.12
C HIS A 52 -3.38 3.64 0.04
N ASP A 53 -3.14 4.10 -1.19
CA ASP A 53 -3.01 5.52 -1.48
C ASP A 53 -4.40 6.14 -1.64
N VAL A 54 -4.67 7.20 -0.88
CA VAL A 54 -5.88 8.02 -1.01
C VAL A 54 -5.55 9.22 -1.90
N ASP A 55 -6.44 9.51 -2.84
CA ASP A 55 -6.27 10.58 -3.84
C ASP A 55 -7.32 11.68 -3.61
N PRO A 56 -7.08 12.60 -2.67
CA PRO A 56 -8.00 13.70 -2.41
C PRO A 56 -8.01 14.70 -3.58
N GLU A 57 -9.11 15.43 -3.73
CA GLU A 57 -9.25 16.50 -4.74
C GLU A 57 -8.13 17.55 -4.65
N HIS A 58 -7.65 17.81 -3.44
CA HIS A 58 -6.60 18.77 -3.14
C HIS A 58 -5.50 18.14 -2.29
N GLY A 59 -4.24 18.55 -2.51
CA GLY A 59 -3.09 18.14 -1.69
C GLY A 59 -2.34 16.90 -2.19
N GLY A 60 -2.78 16.29 -3.30
CA GLY A 60 -2.12 15.17 -3.95
C GLY A 60 -2.31 13.83 -3.24
N LYS A 61 -1.84 12.76 -3.88
CA LYS A 61 -1.98 11.38 -3.41
C LYS A 61 -1.09 11.09 -2.20
N HIS A 62 -1.66 10.48 -1.16
CA HIS A 62 -0.96 10.12 0.09
C HIS A 62 -1.18 8.66 0.48
N ARG A 63 -0.12 7.99 0.94
CA ARG A 63 -0.22 6.64 1.51
C ARG A 63 -0.89 6.72 2.88
N CYS A 64 -2.07 6.11 3.01
CA CYS A 64 -2.84 6.08 4.24
C CYS A 64 -2.85 4.68 4.88
N ASP A 65 -1.68 4.26 5.39
CA ASP A 65 -1.45 2.92 5.96
C ASP A 65 -1.10 2.91 7.45
N GLY A 66 -1.19 4.05 8.14
CA GLY A 66 -0.94 4.13 9.57
C GLY A 66 0.53 4.00 9.99
N THR A 67 1.46 3.79 9.06
CA THR A 67 2.91 3.75 9.36
C THR A 67 3.43 5.10 9.84
N ASN A 68 2.78 6.19 9.43
CA ASN A 68 3.11 7.56 9.84
C ASN A 68 4.60 7.88 9.64
N ALA A 69 5.08 7.79 8.39
CA ALA A 69 6.49 7.94 8.04
C ALA A 69 7.41 7.01 8.86
N ASP A 70 7.08 5.71 8.84
CA ASP A 70 7.79 4.63 9.54
C ASP A 70 7.84 4.75 11.08
N ARG A 71 7.06 5.66 11.68
CA ARG A 71 6.93 5.77 13.14
C ARG A 71 6.13 4.63 13.76
N ASN A 72 5.30 3.94 12.97
CA ASN A 72 4.63 2.70 13.35
C ASN A 72 5.15 1.55 12.46
N PRO A 73 5.54 0.41 13.06
CA PRO A 73 6.32 -0.62 12.36
C PRO A 73 5.50 -1.49 11.40
N LYS A 74 4.17 -1.39 11.41
CA LYS A 74 3.28 -2.26 10.62
C LYS A 74 2.19 -1.43 9.97
N PRO A 75 1.96 -1.62 8.65
CA PRO A 75 0.84 -0.99 7.99
C PRO A 75 -0.47 -1.57 8.51
N GLY A 76 -1.52 -0.75 8.50
CA GLY A 76 -2.87 -1.09 8.90
C GLY A 76 -3.90 -0.10 8.34
N PRO A 77 -5.18 -0.48 8.36
CA PRO A 77 -6.25 0.38 7.89
C PRO A 77 -6.30 1.66 8.73
N THR A 78 -6.57 2.78 8.07
CA THR A 78 -6.71 4.11 8.68
C THR A 78 -8.15 4.59 8.57
N VAL A 79 -8.54 5.58 9.38
CA VAL A 79 -9.85 6.22 9.25
C VAL A 79 -10.03 6.82 7.85
N THR A 80 -9.01 7.53 7.35
CA THR A 80 -9.02 8.12 6.00
C THR A 80 -9.17 7.06 4.91
N GLY A 81 -8.39 5.98 4.97
CA GLY A 81 -8.53 4.87 4.02
C GLY A 81 -9.88 4.16 4.14
N THR A 82 -10.45 4.07 5.35
CA THR A 82 -11.79 3.51 5.54
C THR A 82 -12.86 4.36 4.85
N LEU A 83 -12.79 5.69 5.00
CA LEU A 83 -13.70 6.62 4.34
C LEU A 83 -13.58 6.55 2.82
N ASP A 84 -12.36 6.51 2.27
CA ASP A 84 -12.10 6.35 0.83
C ASP A 84 -12.63 5.02 0.27
N ASN A 85 -12.39 3.91 0.98
CA ASN A 85 -12.95 2.60 0.60
C ASN A 85 -14.48 2.57 0.66
N ALA A 86 -15.08 3.30 1.60
CA ALA A 86 -16.54 3.41 1.69
C ALA A 86 -17.10 4.26 0.54
N ALA A 87 -16.49 5.43 0.27
CA ALA A 87 -16.85 6.32 -0.82
C ALA A 87 -16.81 5.61 -2.18
N SER A 88 -15.68 4.97 -2.50
CA SER A 88 -15.47 4.25 -3.76
C SER A 88 -16.45 3.09 -4.00
N ARG A 89 -17.01 2.49 -2.95
CA ARG A 89 -17.94 1.35 -3.04
C ARG A 89 -19.41 1.74 -2.95
N ASN A 90 -19.72 2.89 -2.33
CA ASN A 90 -21.10 3.29 -2.04
C ASN A 90 -21.52 4.59 -2.76
N GLY A 91 -20.64 5.22 -3.54
CA GLY A 91 -21.00 6.30 -4.46
C GLY A 91 -21.21 7.67 -3.81
N PHE A 92 -20.54 7.95 -2.69
CA PHE A 92 -20.49 9.28 -2.07
C PHE A 92 -19.08 9.87 -2.19
N THR A 93 -18.97 11.21 -2.17
CA THR A 93 -17.72 11.98 -2.33
C THR A 93 -17.58 13.02 -1.23
#